data_AF-A0A4Y2JK04-F1
#
_entry.id   AF-A0A4Y2JK04-F1
#
_cell.length_a   1.000
_cell.length_b   1.000
_cell.length_c   1.000
_cell.angle_alpha   90.00
_cell.angle_beta   90.00
_cell.angle_gamma   90.00
#
_symmetry.space_group_name_H-M   'P 1'
#
loop_
_entity.id
_entity.type
_entity.pdbx_description
1 polymer ?
#
loop_
_entity_poly.entity_id
_entity_poly.type
_entity_poly.pdbx_seq_one_letter_code
_entity_poly.pdbx_strand_id
1 'polypeptide(L)'
;MYCHSGDPEEHATPTFSPTTRWQHHKFHLPLHPSEGSTSTSTPSSPKFKNRNILARWIKAHVGYPCNEEADTLAKTAITEGVVVKALKPRYELKQHLQELIFKKWKNLFPNRNTGRSVHKVVETVYLKPALWRREEILFVTGHRPFLSFLNHFHLSYSVSCTFAEVDGPIHKATSCPLTLYWRIRKPSTSLESLWFQRVLENLNSRKK
;
A
#
# COMPACT_ATOMS: atom_id res chain seq x y z
N MET A 1 24.02 9.43 -36.77
CA MET A 1 23.08 9.64 -37.89
C MET A 1 21.69 9.93 -37.34
N TYR A 2 21.21 11.17 -37.42
CA TYR A 2 19.79 11.47 -37.22
C TYR A 2 19.27 12.17 -38.47
N CYS A 3 18.16 11.65 -38.99
CA CYS A 3 17.25 12.44 -39.79
C CYS A 3 16.41 13.27 -38.80
N HIS A 4 16.40 14.59 -38.99
CA HIS A 4 15.72 15.54 -38.11
C HIS A 4 14.22 15.64 -38.40
N SER A 5 13.42 15.74 -37.35
CA SER A 5 12.16 16.50 -37.31
C SER A 5 11.96 16.91 -35.85
N GLY A 6 11.83 18.22 -35.62
CA GLY A 6 11.92 18.85 -34.31
C GLY A 6 10.63 18.89 -33.50
N ASP A 7 10.78 19.27 -32.24
CA ASP A 7 9.75 19.75 -31.29
C ASP A 7 10.38 21.00 -30.62
N PRO A 8 9.62 22.02 -30.16
CA PRO A 8 8.98 21.91 -28.85
C PRO A 8 7.69 22.73 -28.68
N GLU A 9 6.84 22.37 -27.71
CA GLU A 9 6.34 23.39 -26.77
C GLU A 9 5.87 22.80 -25.42
N GLU A 10 6.24 23.57 -24.40
CA GLU A 10 6.00 23.55 -22.96
C GLU A 10 4.50 23.74 -22.58
N HIS A 11 3.94 23.59 -21.36
CA HIS A 11 4.38 23.57 -19.95
C HIS A 11 3.24 22.98 -19.05
N ALA A 12 3.59 22.70 -17.78
CA ALA A 12 2.75 22.22 -16.66
C ALA A 12 1.66 23.24 -16.21
N THR A 13 0.68 23.00 -15.32
CA THR A 13 0.69 22.28 -14.01
C THR A 13 -0.76 22.15 -13.47
N PRO A 14 -1.06 21.25 -12.51
CA PRO A 14 -2.41 20.92 -12.05
C PRO A 14 -2.86 21.73 -10.83
N THR A 15 -4.14 22.11 -10.79
CA THR A 15 -4.78 22.74 -9.62
C THR A 15 -5.59 21.69 -8.85
N PHE A 16 -5.21 21.43 -7.60
CA PHE A 16 -6.03 20.68 -6.64
C PHE A 16 -6.98 21.64 -5.90
N SER A 17 -8.21 21.18 -5.63
CA SER A 17 -9.02 21.68 -4.51
C SER A 17 -9.88 20.55 -3.93
N PRO A 18 -10.02 20.47 -2.59
CA PRO A 18 -10.53 19.30 -1.90
C PRO A 18 -12.01 19.47 -1.56
N THR A 19 -12.87 18.52 -1.91
CA THR A 19 -14.18 18.43 -1.23
C THR A 19 -14.65 16.98 -1.09
N THR A 20 -14.79 16.60 0.18
CA THR A 20 -15.35 15.34 0.69
C THR A 20 -16.78 15.11 0.21
N ARG A 21 -17.07 13.93 -0.33
CA ARG A 21 -18.42 13.33 -0.21
C ARG A 21 -18.34 11.81 -0.27
N TRP A 22 -18.69 11.19 0.84
CA TRP A 22 -18.87 9.75 1.00
C TRP A 22 -19.99 9.25 0.07
N GLN A 23 -19.67 8.31 -0.80
CA GLN A 23 -20.66 7.54 -1.57
C GLN A 23 -20.67 6.09 -1.07
N HIS A 24 -21.85 5.64 -0.65
CA HIS A 24 -22.22 4.24 -0.51
C HIS A 24 -22.84 3.76 -1.85
N HIS A 25 -22.78 2.45 -2.11
CA HIS A 25 -23.40 1.68 -3.22
C HIS A 25 -22.63 1.74 -4.57
N LYS A 26 -22.44 0.68 -5.37
CA LYS A 26 -23.13 -0.62 -5.60
C LYS A 26 -22.15 -1.58 -6.36
N PHE A 27 -22.11 -2.89 -6.04
CA PHE A 27 -22.63 -4.04 -6.82
C PHE A 27 -22.05 -4.35 -8.23
N HIS A 28 -21.46 -5.56 -8.31
CA HIS A 28 -21.33 -6.58 -9.36
C HIS A 28 -21.44 -6.27 -10.88
N LEU A 29 -20.48 -6.88 -11.61
CA LEU A 29 -20.41 -7.20 -13.05
C LEU A 29 -21.64 -7.98 -13.56
N PRO A 30 -21.92 -7.96 -14.88
CA PRO A 30 -21.56 -9.14 -15.70
C PRO A 30 -21.10 -8.86 -17.16
N LEU A 31 -20.36 -9.83 -17.69
CA LEU A 31 -19.93 -10.05 -19.09
C LEU A 31 -21.11 -10.48 -19.97
N HIS A 32 -21.03 -10.26 -21.30
CA HIS A 32 -21.23 -11.30 -22.33
C HIS A 32 -20.75 -10.85 -23.74
N PRO A 33 -20.48 -11.79 -24.68
CA PRO A 33 -19.63 -11.63 -25.87
C PRO A 33 -20.41 -11.63 -27.21
N SER A 34 -19.73 -11.39 -28.34
CA SER A 34 -20.12 -11.96 -29.65
C SER A 34 -18.98 -11.92 -30.69
N GLU A 35 -18.75 -13.10 -31.30
CA GLU A 35 -18.43 -13.49 -32.69
C GLU A 35 -17.81 -12.44 -33.66
N GLY A 36 -16.90 -12.71 -34.60
CA GLY A 36 -16.38 -13.91 -35.25
C GLY A 36 -16.03 -13.52 -36.71
N SER A 37 -14.88 -13.93 -37.26
CA SER A 37 -14.67 -14.25 -38.70
C SER A 37 -13.19 -14.51 -39.04
N THR A 38 -13.01 -15.46 -39.95
CA THR A 38 -11.76 -16.09 -40.39
C THR A 38 -11.21 -15.42 -41.66
N SER A 39 -9.89 -15.23 -41.78
CA SER A 39 -9.20 -15.25 -43.08
C SER A 39 -7.70 -15.53 -42.96
N THR A 40 -7.26 -16.45 -43.81
CA THR A 40 -5.93 -17.09 -43.95
C THR A 40 -4.85 -16.18 -44.54
N SER A 41 -3.60 -16.24 -44.05
CA SER A 41 -2.33 -16.44 -44.82
C SER A 41 -1.06 -15.75 -44.26
N THR A 42 0.07 -16.45 -44.41
CA THR A 42 1.50 -16.06 -44.33
C THR A 42 2.19 -16.18 -42.95
N PRO A 43 3.40 -16.80 -42.83
CA PRO A 43 4.08 -17.00 -41.56
C PRO A 43 4.49 -15.66 -40.96
N SER A 44 3.75 -15.23 -39.95
CA SER A 44 3.92 -13.94 -39.30
C SER A 44 5.15 -13.96 -38.39
N SER A 45 6.14 -13.12 -38.70
CA SER A 45 7.10 -12.65 -37.70
C SER A 45 6.34 -12.04 -36.51
N PRO A 46 6.82 -12.16 -35.26
CA PRO A 46 6.13 -11.64 -34.10
C PRO A 46 5.96 -10.11 -34.21
N LYS A 47 4.72 -9.67 -34.48
CA LYS A 47 4.33 -8.27 -34.51
C LYS A 47 4.04 -7.79 -33.10
N PHE A 48 4.93 -7.03 -32.52
CA PHE A 48 4.62 -6.23 -31.33
C PHE A 48 3.90 -4.95 -31.77
N LYS A 49 2.61 -4.79 -31.41
CA LYS A 49 1.82 -3.61 -31.76
C LYS A 49 1.98 -2.52 -30.70
N ASN A 50 2.86 -1.55 -30.96
CA ASN A 50 2.68 -0.16 -30.53
C ASN A 50 2.24 0.64 -31.78
N ARG A 51 1.22 1.50 -31.68
CA ARG A 51 0.55 2.09 -32.87
C ARG A 51 1.46 2.92 -33.80
N ASN A 52 2.67 3.31 -33.35
CA ASN A 52 3.57 4.20 -34.09
C ASN A 52 4.98 3.62 -34.37
N ILE A 53 5.24 2.33 -34.07
CA ILE A 53 6.58 1.73 -34.27
C ILE A 53 6.46 0.46 -35.12
N LEU A 54 7.13 0.45 -36.27
CA LEU A 54 7.23 -0.73 -37.14
C LEU A 54 8.55 -1.45 -36.88
N ALA A 55 8.49 -2.63 -36.27
CA ALA A 55 9.65 -3.51 -36.13
C ALA A 55 9.77 -4.43 -37.38
N ARG A 56 10.97 -4.50 -37.96
CA ARG A 56 11.34 -5.44 -39.02
C ARG A 56 12.64 -6.14 -38.63
N TRP A 57 12.79 -7.40 -39.02
CA TRP A 57 14.01 -8.17 -38.82
C TRP A 57 14.83 -8.22 -40.11
N ILE A 58 16.13 -8.00 -40.00
CA ILE A 58 17.11 -8.09 -41.09
C ILE A 58 18.23 -9.00 -40.61
N LYS A 59 18.71 -9.88 -41.50
CA LYS A 59 19.81 -10.79 -41.21
C LYS A 59 21.12 -9.99 -41.04
N ALA A 60 21.92 -10.33 -40.03
CA ALA A 60 23.23 -9.73 -39.81
C ALA A 60 24.27 -10.22 -40.85
N HIS A 61 25.32 -9.41 -41.07
CA HIS A 61 26.50 -9.75 -41.89
C HIS A 61 26.18 -10.08 -43.35
N VAL A 62 25.19 -9.39 -43.91
CA VAL A 62 24.82 -9.47 -45.32
C VAL A 62 25.19 -8.20 -46.09
N GLY A 63 25.93 -7.28 -45.48
CA GLY A 63 26.47 -6.09 -46.13
C GLY A 63 25.50 -4.90 -46.21
N TYR A 64 24.40 -4.90 -45.45
CA TYR A 64 23.55 -3.71 -45.34
C TYR A 64 24.28 -2.62 -44.55
N PRO A 65 24.62 -1.46 -45.16
CA PRO A 65 25.53 -0.49 -44.55
C PRO A 65 25.10 -0.03 -43.15
N CYS A 66 23.83 0.30 -42.96
CA CYS A 66 23.30 0.73 -41.67
C CYS A 66 23.35 -0.37 -40.60
N ASN A 67 23.16 -1.63 -40.98
CA ASN A 67 23.24 -2.75 -40.05
C ASN A 67 24.69 -3.07 -39.66
N GLU A 68 25.62 -3.03 -40.61
CA GLU A 68 27.05 -3.23 -40.34
C GLU A 68 27.62 -2.06 -39.51
N GLU A 69 27.19 -0.82 -39.77
CA GLU A 69 27.59 0.36 -38.98
C GLU A 69 27.05 0.26 -37.54
N ALA A 70 25.77 -0.12 -37.37
CA ALA A 70 25.20 -0.35 -36.04
C ALA A 70 25.93 -1.46 -35.27
N ASP A 71 26.31 -2.56 -35.94
CA ASP A 71 27.09 -3.65 -35.36
C ASP A 71 28.51 -3.21 -34.97
N THR A 72 29.16 -2.42 -35.82
CA THR A 72 30.48 -1.83 -35.54
C THR A 72 30.40 -0.91 -34.32
N LEU A 73 29.39 -0.03 -34.26
CA LEU A 73 29.16 0.85 -33.11
C LEU A 73 28.87 0.08 -31.82
N ALA A 74 28.10 -1.02 -31.89
CA ALA A 74 27.85 -1.87 -30.73
C ALA A 74 29.15 -2.53 -30.22
N LYS A 75 30.01 -3.01 -31.12
CA LYS A 75 31.33 -3.59 -30.77
C LYS A 75 32.25 -2.55 -30.14
N THR A 76 32.35 -1.36 -30.73
CA THR A 76 33.15 -0.25 -30.18
C THR A 76 32.62 0.19 -28.81
N ALA A 77 31.31 0.24 -28.61
CA ALA A 77 30.70 0.57 -27.33
C ALA A 77 31.03 -0.45 -26.22
N ILE A 78 31.26 -1.72 -26.56
CA ILE A 78 31.68 -2.74 -25.58
C ILE A 78 33.16 -2.54 -25.17
N THR A 79 34.02 -2.13 -26.10
CA THR A 79 35.48 -2.01 -25.86
C THR A 79 35.89 -0.65 -25.28
N GLU A 80 35.23 0.42 -25.73
CA GLU A 80 35.61 1.80 -25.42
C GLU A 80 34.53 2.53 -24.60
N GLY A 81 33.36 1.92 -24.43
CA GLY A 81 32.26 2.53 -23.71
C GLY A 81 32.53 2.71 -22.23
N VAL A 82 31.98 3.78 -21.67
CA VAL A 82 31.98 4.00 -20.22
C VAL A 82 30.94 3.06 -19.60
N VAL A 83 31.37 2.24 -18.64
CA VAL A 83 30.47 1.40 -17.84
C VAL A 83 29.56 2.30 -17.01
N VAL A 84 28.33 2.51 -17.48
CA VAL A 84 27.32 3.20 -16.69
C VAL A 84 26.79 2.23 -15.65
N LYS A 85 27.07 2.52 -14.38
CA LYS A 85 26.57 1.73 -13.26
C LYS A 85 25.04 1.83 -13.24
N ALA A 86 24.37 0.77 -13.68
CA ALA A 86 22.91 0.72 -13.65
C ALA A 86 22.43 0.92 -12.21
N LEU A 87 21.53 1.88 -12.00
CA LEU A 87 20.87 2.04 -10.71
C LEU A 87 20.09 0.76 -10.41
N LYS A 88 20.12 0.34 -9.14
CA LYS A 88 19.33 -0.80 -8.67
C LYS A 88 17.87 -0.63 -9.12
N PRO A 89 17.22 -1.68 -9.66
CA PRO A 89 15.81 -1.62 -9.98
C PRO A 89 15.00 -1.12 -8.78
N ARG A 90 13.97 -0.31 -9.03
CA ARG A 90 13.11 0.26 -7.96
C ARG A 90 12.63 -0.78 -6.94
N TYR A 91 12.38 -2.01 -7.38
CA TYR A 91 11.98 -3.12 -6.53
C TYR A 91 13.03 -3.45 -5.46
N GLU A 92 14.31 -3.52 -5.84
CA GLU A 92 15.41 -3.84 -4.93
C GLU A 92 15.60 -2.74 -3.88
N LEU A 93 15.51 -1.47 -4.29
CA LEU A 93 15.53 -0.34 -3.36
C LEU A 93 14.36 -0.39 -2.37
N LYS A 94 13.16 -0.74 -2.84
CA LYS A 94 11.97 -0.88 -1.99
C LYS A 94 12.16 -2.00 -0.97
N GLN A 95 12.70 -3.15 -1.37
CA GLN A 95 12.98 -4.26 -0.45
C GLN A 95 13.99 -3.87 0.64
N HIS A 96 15.12 -3.28 0.25
CA HIS A 96 16.12 -2.82 1.22
C HIS A 96 15.55 -1.80 2.20
N LEU A 97 14.74 -0.85 1.73
CA LEU A 97 14.10 0.12 2.61
C LEU A 97 13.11 -0.55 3.58
N GLN A 98 12.32 -1.50 3.10
CA GLN A 98 11.39 -2.26 3.95
C GLN A 98 12.13 -3.05 5.04
N GLU A 99 13.25 -3.70 4.70
CA GLU A 99 14.09 -4.43 5.66
C GLU A 99 14.69 -3.50 6.73
N LEU A 100 15.22 -2.35 6.33
CA LEU A 100 15.80 -1.37 7.25
C LEU A 100 14.74 -0.80 8.20
N ILE A 101 13.58 -0.41 7.68
CA ILE A 101 12.46 0.08 8.48
C ILE A 101 12.00 -1.00 9.45
N PHE A 102 11.85 -2.24 8.98
CA PHE A 102 11.40 -3.37 9.79
C PHE A 102 12.38 -3.69 10.92
N LYS A 103 13.68 -3.75 10.64
CA LYS A 103 14.73 -3.97 11.64
C LYS A 103 14.71 -2.87 12.70
N LYS A 104 14.60 -1.60 12.28
CA LYS A 104 14.52 -0.46 13.19
C LYS A 104 13.26 -0.52 14.06
N TRP A 105 12.11 -0.85 13.48
CA TRP A 105 10.87 -1.02 14.23
C TRP A 105 10.93 -2.17 15.23
N LYS A 106 11.43 -3.34 14.83
CA LYS A 106 11.60 -4.49 15.75
C LYS A 106 12.47 -4.15 16.97
N ASN A 107 13.50 -3.34 16.79
CA ASN A 107 14.38 -2.95 17.91
C ASN A 107 13.74 -1.89 18.82
N LEU A 108 12.97 -0.96 18.25
CA LEU A 108 12.36 0.13 19.00
C LEU A 108 11.07 -0.31 19.71
N PHE A 109 10.29 -1.19 19.10
CA PHE A 109 8.95 -1.54 19.53
C PHE A 109 8.85 -2.05 20.98
N PRO A 110 9.74 -2.95 21.46
CA PRO A 110 9.70 -3.43 22.85
C PRO A 110 10.02 -2.35 23.89
N ASN A 111 10.80 -1.34 23.51
CA ASN A 111 11.39 -0.37 24.44
C ASN A 111 10.68 0.99 24.44
N ARG A 112 9.67 1.21 23.58
CA ARG A 112 8.93 2.48 23.53
C ARG A 112 7.85 2.54 24.61
N ASN A 113 7.79 3.69 25.31
CA ASN A 113 6.72 3.97 26.26
C ASN A 113 5.38 4.31 25.58
N THR A 114 5.40 4.87 24.38
CA THR A 114 4.21 5.21 23.58
C THR A 114 3.65 3.97 22.90
N GLY A 115 2.35 3.68 23.08
CA GLY A 115 1.68 2.54 22.44
C GLY A 115 1.76 1.21 23.20
N ARG A 116 2.05 1.21 24.51
CA ARG A 116 2.09 -0.01 25.35
C ARG A 116 0.81 -0.86 25.27
N SER A 117 -0.36 -0.25 25.08
CA SER A 117 -1.61 -0.99 24.90
C SER A 117 -1.57 -1.92 23.68
N VAL A 118 -0.95 -1.47 22.59
CA VAL A 118 -0.78 -2.27 21.37
C VAL A 118 0.26 -3.36 21.59
N HIS A 119 1.39 -3.05 22.24
CA HIS A 119 2.42 -4.05 22.57
C HIS A 119 1.88 -5.22 23.41
N LYS A 120 0.94 -4.94 24.35
CA LYS A 120 0.26 -5.96 25.16
C LYS A 120 -0.57 -6.96 24.32
N VAL A 121 -0.98 -6.58 23.12
CA VAL A 121 -1.86 -7.37 22.24
C VAL A 121 -1.09 -7.96 21.07
N VAL A 122 -0.16 -7.18 20.53
CA VAL A 122 0.75 -7.53 19.44
C VAL A 122 2.17 -7.46 19.99
N GLU A 123 2.68 -8.58 20.48
CA GLU A 123 4.03 -8.64 21.05
C GLU A 123 5.11 -8.57 19.97
N THR A 124 4.79 -8.98 18.74
CA THR A 124 5.75 -9.06 17.64
C THR A 124 5.30 -8.22 16.45
N VAL A 125 6.21 -7.39 15.93
CA VAL A 125 5.99 -6.63 14.69
C VAL A 125 6.16 -7.56 13.48
N TYR A 126 5.15 -7.56 12.60
CA TYR A 126 5.16 -8.27 11.33
C TYR A 126 5.03 -7.29 10.15
N LEU A 127 5.62 -7.63 9.00
CA LEU A 127 5.46 -6.86 7.75
C LEU A 127 4.08 -7.03 7.11
N LYS A 128 3.40 -8.15 7.41
CA LYS A 128 2.05 -8.40 6.94
C LYS A 128 1.07 -7.64 7.84
N PRO A 129 0.12 -6.88 7.27
CA PRO A 129 -0.92 -6.25 8.07
C PRO A 129 -1.73 -7.33 8.79
N ALA A 130 -2.05 -7.09 10.06
CA ALA A 130 -2.98 -7.94 10.79
C ALA A 130 -4.33 -7.95 10.04
N LEU A 131 -5.02 -9.10 10.02
CA LEU A 131 -6.38 -9.23 9.46
C LEU A 131 -7.43 -8.62 10.41
N TRP A 132 -7.14 -7.42 10.91
CA TRP A 132 -8.01 -6.66 11.78
C TRP A 132 -8.78 -5.64 10.95
N ARG A 133 -10.06 -5.49 11.27
CA ARG A 133 -10.86 -4.40 10.74
C ARG A 133 -10.40 -3.06 11.30
N ARG A 134 -10.78 -2.00 10.61
CA ARG A 134 -10.50 -0.62 11.02
C ARG A 134 -10.96 -0.37 12.45
N GLU A 135 -12.14 -0.86 12.83
CA GLU A 135 -12.74 -0.68 14.15
C GLU A 135 -11.93 -1.38 15.24
N GLU A 136 -11.43 -2.59 14.96
CA GLU A 136 -10.57 -3.36 15.86
C GLU A 136 -9.22 -2.67 16.07
N ILE A 137 -8.62 -2.15 15.01
CA ILE A 137 -7.38 -1.36 15.07
C ILE A 137 -7.58 -0.12 15.94
N LEU A 138 -8.65 0.65 15.69
CA LEU A 138 -8.98 1.85 16.47
C LEU A 138 -9.23 1.51 17.94
N PHE A 139 -9.93 0.41 18.22
CA PHE A 139 -10.21 -0.06 19.57
C PHE A 139 -8.94 -0.43 20.34
N VAL A 140 -8.05 -1.25 19.77
CA VAL A 140 -6.81 -1.70 20.44
C VAL A 140 -5.81 -0.56 20.63
N THR A 141 -5.68 0.28 19.61
CA THR A 141 -4.78 1.44 19.67
C THR A 141 -5.33 2.55 20.58
N GLY A 142 -6.63 2.50 20.92
CA GLY A 142 -7.29 3.59 21.62
C GLY A 142 -7.44 4.83 20.75
N HIS A 143 -7.35 4.72 19.43
CA HIS A 143 -7.54 5.83 18.51
C HIS A 143 -9.03 6.04 18.21
N ARG A 144 -9.48 7.31 18.22
CA ARG A 144 -10.71 7.86 17.62
C ARG A 144 -11.92 6.89 17.57
N PRO A 145 -12.76 6.82 18.63
CA PRO A 145 -13.48 7.99 19.16
C PRO A 145 -13.29 8.19 20.68
N PHE A 146 -12.11 7.86 21.22
CA PHE A 146 -11.86 8.02 22.65
C PHE A 146 -11.43 9.44 23.01
N LEU A 147 -12.06 10.05 24.03
CA LEU A 147 -11.74 11.40 24.51
C LEU A 147 -10.29 11.50 25.01
N SER A 148 -9.75 10.43 25.60
CA SER A 148 -8.33 10.35 25.98
C SER A 148 -7.39 10.56 24.80
N PHE A 149 -7.73 10.02 23.62
CA PHE A 149 -6.96 10.22 22.40
C PHE A 149 -7.09 11.64 21.87
N LEU A 150 -8.29 12.22 21.86
CA LEU A 150 -8.52 13.59 21.40
C LEU A 150 -7.82 14.63 22.29
N ASN A 151 -7.76 14.39 23.60
CA ASN A 151 -7.08 15.26 24.56
C ASN A 151 -5.56 15.35 24.28
N HIS A 152 -4.93 14.25 23.85
CA HIS A 152 -3.51 14.25 23.47
C HIS A 152 -3.18 15.19 22.30
N PHE A 153 -4.16 15.48 21.43
CA PHE A 153 -4.04 16.45 20.33
C PHE A 153 -4.64 17.82 20.68
N HIS A 154 -4.98 18.05 21.94
CA HIS A 154 -5.66 19.27 22.41
C HIS A 154 -7.00 19.53 21.68
N LEU A 155 -7.64 18.48 21.17
CA LEU A 155 -8.96 18.55 20.51
C LEU A 155 -10.12 18.31 21.49
N SER A 156 -9.83 17.90 22.72
CA SER A 156 -10.80 17.75 23.81
C SER A 156 -10.25 18.32 25.10
N TYR A 157 -11.09 19.05 25.83
CA TYR A 157 -10.77 19.61 27.15
C TYR A 157 -10.94 18.60 28.30
N SER A 158 -11.58 17.45 28.04
CA SER A 158 -11.79 16.39 29.01
C SER A 158 -11.28 15.05 28.47
N VAL A 159 -10.70 14.24 29.36
CA VAL A 159 -10.37 12.83 29.11
C VAL A 159 -11.49 11.89 29.56
N SER A 160 -12.52 12.41 30.23
CA SER A 160 -13.57 11.61 30.84
C SER A 160 -14.80 11.56 29.95
N CYS A 161 -15.42 10.39 29.89
CA CYS A 161 -16.75 10.17 29.35
C CYS A 161 -17.77 11.09 30.03
N THR A 162 -18.94 11.30 29.42
CA THR A 162 -20.04 12.11 29.98
C THR A 162 -20.50 11.66 31.37
N PHE A 163 -20.08 10.47 31.79
CA PHE A 163 -20.34 9.86 33.09
C PHE A 163 -19.09 9.83 34.01
N ALA A 164 -18.15 10.75 33.81
CA ALA A 164 -16.99 11.02 34.68
C ALA A 164 -15.91 9.92 34.82
N GLU A 165 -16.02 8.78 34.13
CA GLU A 165 -14.92 7.81 34.01
C GLU A 165 -13.94 8.20 32.89
N VAL A 166 -12.64 7.92 33.05
CA VAL A 166 -11.63 8.11 32.00
C VAL A 166 -12.03 7.33 30.75
N ASP A 167 -12.20 8.02 29.63
CA ASP A 167 -12.66 7.42 28.40
C ASP A 167 -11.52 6.63 27.74
N GLY A 168 -11.80 5.39 27.38
CA GLY A 168 -10.85 4.48 26.79
C GLY A 168 -11.48 3.15 26.39
N PRO A 169 -10.73 2.27 25.70
CA PRO A 169 -11.28 1.03 25.15
C PRO A 169 -11.97 0.14 26.20
N ILE A 170 -11.34 -0.02 27.37
CA ILE A 170 -11.89 -0.82 28.47
C ILE A 170 -13.17 -0.19 29.03
N HIS A 171 -13.19 1.13 29.29
CA HIS A 171 -14.40 1.83 29.73
C HIS A 171 -15.53 1.64 28.72
N LYS A 172 -15.26 1.89 27.43
CA LYS A 172 -16.24 1.80 26.37
C LYS A 172 -16.83 0.40 26.21
N ALA A 173 -16.04 -0.65 26.43
CA ALA A 173 -16.50 -2.02 26.31
C ALA A 173 -17.12 -2.60 27.59
N THR A 174 -16.79 -2.05 28.78
CA THR A 174 -17.06 -2.76 30.05
C THR A 174 -17.80 -1.94 31.10
N SER A 175 -17.97 -0.63 30.94
CA SER A 175 -18.68 0.21 31.93
C SER A 175 -19.46 1.40 31.36
N CYS A 176 -19.20 1.85 30.12
CA CYS A 176 -19.86 3.01 29.54
C CYS A 176 -21.39 2.84 29.44
N PRO A 177 -22.19 3.75 30.02
CA PRO A 177 -23.66 3.69 29.90
C PRO A 177 -24.17 3.80 28.46
N LEU A 178 -23.39 4.42 27.56
CA LEU A 178 -23.73 4.54 26.13
C LEU A 178 -23.59 3.23 25.36
N THR A 179 -23.01 2.17 25.96
CA THR A 179 -22.76 0.88 25.30
C THR A 179 -23.37 -0.30 26.07
N LEU A 180 -24.39 -0.05 26.90
CA LEU A 180 -25.04 -1.07 27.75
C LEU A 180 -25.41 -2.37 27.01
N TYR A 181 -25.94 -2.26 25.79
CA TYR A 181 -26.37 -3.42 24.99
C TYR A 181 -25.22 -4.30 24.47
N TRP A 182 -23.99 -3.78 24.45
CA TRP A 182 -22.79 -4.46 23.93
C TRP A 182 -21.73 -4.69 24.99
N ARG A 183 -22.10 -4.56 26.27
CA ARG A 183 -21.16 -4.60 27.38
C ARG A 183 -20.57 -6.00 27.54
N ILE A 184 -19.25 -6.06 27.65
CA ILE A 184 -18.49 -7.28 27.94
C ILE A 184 -18.01 -7.20 29.40
N ARG A 185 -17.80 -8.35 30.03
CA ARG A 185 -17.26 -8.43 31.39
C ARG A 185 -15.91 -7.71 31.48
N LYS A 186 -15.76 -6.86 32.50
CA LYS A 186 -14.51 -6.14 32.79
C LYS A 186 -13.41 -7.13 33.17
N PRO A 187 -12.22 -7.07 32.55
CA PRO A 187 -11.09 -7.89 32.96
C PRO A 187 -10.48 -7.41 34.28
N SER A 188 -9.75 -8.28 34.98
CA SER A 188 -8.79 -7.83 35.99
C SER A 188 -7.62 -7.15 35.30
N THR A 189 -6.94 -6.25 36.01
CA THR A 189 -5.77 -5.51 35.48
C THR A 189 -4.67 -6.45 34.96
N SER A 190 -4.48 -7.60 35.60
CA SER A 190 -3.50 -8.63 35.19
C SER A 190 -3.87 -9.38 33.91
N LEU A 191 -5.15 -9.35 33.49
CA LEU A 191 -5.66 -10.11 32.34
C LEU A 191 -6.10 -9.21 31.18
N GLU A 192 -5.77 -7.91 31.20
CA GLU A 192 -6.16 -6.97 30.15
C GLU A 192 -5.69 -7.39 28.76
N SER A 193 -4.42 -7.83 28.62
CA SER A 193 -3.85 -8.26 27.34
C SER A 193 -4.61 -9.43 26.73
N LEU A 194 -4.83 -10.47 27.54
CA LEU A 194 -5.58 -11.66 27.16
C LEU A 194 -7.04 -11.33 26.84
N TRP A 195 -7.63 -10.37 27.55
CA TRP A 195 -8.98 -9.90 27.28
C TRP A 195 -9.07 -9.23 25.89
N PHE A 196 -8.13 -8.35 25.54
CA PHE A 196 -8.07 -7.76 24.20
C PHE A 196 -7.90 -8.81 23.11
N GLN A 197 -7.00 -9.80 23.31
CA GLN A 197 -6.81 -10.90 22.36
C GLN A 197 -8.12 -11.66 22.11
N ARG A 198 -8.83 -12.05 23.17
CA ARG A 198 -10.12 -12.75 23.05
C ARG A 198 -11.20 -11.91 22.37
N VAL A 199 -11.24 -10.60 22.61
CA VAL A 199 -12.18 -9.69 21.93
C VAL A 199 -11.90 -9.65 20.42
N LEU A 200 -10.63 -9.65 20.02
CA LEU A 200 -10.21 -9.63 18.61
C LEU A 200 -10.38 -10.98 17.91
N GLU A 201 -10.21 -12.08 18.63
CA GLU A 201 -10.38 -13.43 18.11
C GLU A 201 -11.86 -13.84 17.98
N ASN A 202 -12.75 -13.12 18.66
CA ASN A 202 -14.18 -13.41 18.63
C ASN A 202 -14.79 -13.14 17.25
N LEU A 203 -14.96 -14.17 16.43
CA LEU A 203 -15.55 -14.07 15.10
C LEU A 203 -16.97 -13.48 15.08
N ASN A 204 -17.71 -13.53 16.20
CA ASN A 204 -19.04 -12.92 16.29
C ASN A 204 -18.99 -11.39 16.42
N SER A 205 -17.86 -10.80 16.85
CA SER A 205 -17.64 -9.35 16.78
C SER A 205 -17.48 -8.87 15.33
N ARG A 206 -17.14 -9.79 14.42
CA ARG A 206 -16.89 -9.55 12.99
C ARG A 206 -18.09 -9.85 12.08
N LYS A 207 -19.24 -10.25 12.58
CA LYS A 207 -20.39 -10.62 11.72
C LYS A 207 -21.53 -9.60 11.73
N LYS A 208 -21.24 -8.38 12.18
CA LYS A 208 -22.14 -7.23 12.05
C LYS A 208 -21.64 -6.25 11.02
#